data_AF-A0A962EG98-F1
#
_entry.id   AF-A0A962EG98-F1
#
_cell.length_a   1.000
_cell.length_b   1.000
_cell.length_c   1.000
_cell.angle_alpha   90.00
_cell.angle_beta   90.00
_cell.angle_gamma   90.00
#
_symmetry.space_group_name_H-M   'P 1'
#
loop_
_entity.id
_entity.type
_entity.pdbx_description
1 polymer ?
#
loop_
_entity_poly.entity_id
_entity_poly.type
_entity_poly.pdbx_seq_one_letter_code
_entity_poly.pdbx_strand_id
1 'polypeptide(L)'
;MAFYAELLNDTAAERARLQSLPIIQDALSGRVTLSEYQRFLVEAYHHVKHTVPLMMACGARLPERLEWLREALTEYIEEEYGHQEWILDDIAACGGDVASARSSVTSAATELMVAYAYDTIMPGTPVGFFGMVLGLE
;
A
#
# COMPACT_ATOMS: atom_id res chain seq x y z
N MET A 1 -11.32 -9.64 19.98
CA MET A 1 -11.67 -10.92 19.33
C MET A 1 -12.93 -10.78 18.48
N ALA A 2 -14.08 -10.35 19.01
CA ALA A 2 -15.34 -10.26 18.24
C ALA A 2 -15.27 -9.25 17.06
N PHE A 3 -14.82 -8.01 17.32
CA PHE A 3 -14.80 -6.95 16.29
C PHE A 3 -13.88 -7.26 15.10
N TYR A 4 -12.72 -7.87 15.34
CA TYR A 4 -11.81 -8.27 14.25
C TYR A 4 -12.47 -9.31 13.34
N ALA A 5 -13.13 -10.32 13.92
CA ALA A 5 -13.85 -11.32 13.15
C ALA A 5 -15.04 -10.72 12.38
N GLU A 6 -15.76 -9.78 12.99
CA GLU A 6 -16.82 -9.00 12.33
C GLU A 6 -16.28 -8.22 11.13
N LEU A 7 -15.20 -7.46 11.32
CA LEU A 7 -14.54 -6.71 10.24
C LEU A 7 -14.13 -7.61 9.06
N LEU A 8 -13.54 -8.78 9.34
CA LEU A 8 -13.14 -9.74 8.30
C LEU A 8 -14.34 -10.37 7.58
N ASN A 9 -15.45 -10.58 8.29
CA ASN A 9 -16.67 -11.11 7.72
C ASN A 9 -17.35 -10.07 6.82
N ASP A 10 -17.44 -8.82 7.30
CA ASP A 10 -18.13 -7.74 6.61
C ASP A 10 -17.40 -7.29 5.33
N THR A 11 -16.09 -7.51 5.25
CA THR A 11 -15.24 -7.20 4.07
C THR A 11 -14.96 -8.42 3.20
N ALA A 12 -15.57 -9.58 3.49
CA ALA A 12 -15.27 -10.83 2.79
C ALA A 12 -15.62 -10.78 1.30
N ALA A 13 -16.70 -10.07 0.94
CA ALA A 13 -17.15 -9.94 -0.45
C ALA A 13 -16.17 -9.09 -1.27
N GLU A 14 -15.70 -7.96 -0.74
CA GLU A 14 -14.72 -7.09 -1.36
C GLU A 14 -13.39 -7.81 -1.57
N ARG A 15 -12.93 -8.56 -0.56
CA ARG A 15 -11.72 -9.39 -0.65
C ARG A 15 -11.85 -10.46 -1.74
N ALA A 16 -12.97 -11.19 -1.78
CA ALA A 16 -13.22 -12.18 -2.82
C ALA A 16 -13.25 -11.54 -4.22
N ARG A 17 -13.85 -10.35 -4.34
CA ARG A 17 -13.88 -9.59 -5.61
C ARG A 17 -12.48 -9.21 -6.06
N LEU A 18 -11.64 -8.66 -5.17
CA LEU A 18 -10.26 -8.30 -5.47
C LEU A 18 -9.46 -9.52 -5.95
N GLN A 19 -9.55 -10.64 -5.23
CA GLN A 19 -8.86 -11.89 -5.59
C GLN A 19 -9.35 -12.45 -6.92
N SER A 20 -10.62 -12.24 -7.28
CA SER A 20 -11.19 -12.70 -8.54
C SER A 20 -10.79 -11.88 -9.78
N LEU A 21 -10.11 -10.74 -9.60
CA LEU A 21 -9.73 -9.88 -10.73
C LEU A 21 -8.83 -10.65 -11.72
N PRO A 22 -9.06 -10.54 -13.04
CA PRO A 22 -8.29 -11.30 -14.04
C PRO A 22 -6.78 -11.16 -13.89
N ILE A 23 -6.29 -9.94 -13.66
CA ILE A 23 -4.85 -9.68 -13.49
C ILE A 23 -4.25 -10.41 -12.28
N ILE A 24 -5.02 -10.58 -11.19
CA ILE A 24 -4.59 -11.34 -10.01
C ILE A 24 -4.57 -12.83 -10.34
N GLN A 25 -5.61 -13.34 -11.00
CA GLN A 25 -5.66 -14.75 -11.43
C GLN A 25 -4.55 -15.09 -12.44
N ASP A 26 -4.24 -14.18 -13.35
CA ASP A 26 -3.16 -14.34 -14.33
C ASP A 26 -1.78 -14.29 -13.68
N ALA A 27 -1.56 -13.41 -12.70
CA ALA A 27 -0.33 -13.41 -11.92
C ALA A 27 -0.14 -14.73 -11.14
N LEU A 28 -1.17 -15.18 -10.41
CA LEU A 28 -1.12 -16.41 -9.61
C LEU A 28 -0.96 -17.69 -10.44
N SER A 29 -1.36 -17.65 -11.71
CA SER A 29 -1.23 -18.78 -12.64
C SER A 29 0.00 -18.69 -13.55
N GLY A 30 0.87 -17.70 -13.35
CA GLY A 30 2.08 -17.51 -14.14
C GLY A 30 1.85 -17.07 -15.59
N ARG A 31 0.68 -16.47 -15.88
CA ARG A 31 0.32 -15.95 -17.20
C ARG A 31 0.67 -14.47 -17.39
N VAL A 32 1.02 -13.77 -16.32
CA VAL A 32 1.44 -12.36 -16.40
C VAL A 32 2.67 -12.22 -17.31
N THR A 33 2.62 -11.27 -18.23
CA THR A 33 3.75 -10.97 -19.12
C THR A 33 4.78 -10.08 -18.41
N LEU A 34 6.03 -10.13 -18.88
CA LEU A 34 7.08 -9.22 -18.40
C LEU A 34 6.65 -7.74 -18.48
N SER A 35 5.98 -7.36 -19.56
CA SER A 35 5.52 -5.97 -19.75
C SER A 35 4.44 -5.56 -18.74
N GLU A 36 3.57 -6.49 -18.35
CA GLU A 36 2.53 -6.24 -17.33
C GLU A 36 3.16 -6.11 -15.95
N TYR A 37 4.12 -6.97 -15.64
CA TYR A 37 4.86 -6.91 -14.38
C TYR A 37 5.65 -5.60 -14.26
N GLN A 38 6.35 -5.18 -15.31
CA GLN A 38 7.05 -3.89 -15.35
C GLN A 38 6.10 -2.71 -15.12
N ARG A 39 4.92 -2.70 -15.77
CA ARG A 39 3.91 -1.65 -15.54
C ARG A 39 3.38 -1.65 -14.11
N PHE A 40 3.16 -2.84 -13.54
CA PHE A 40 2.77 -2.98 -12.15
C PHE A 40 3.83 -2.42 -11.20
N LEU A 41 5.11 -2.76 -11.39
CA LEU A 41 6.20 -2.29 -10.55
C LEU A 41 6.36 -0.76 -10.58
N VAL A 42 6.16 -0.12 -11.74
CA VAL A 42 6.17 1.35 -11.83
C VAL A 42 5.09 1.95 -10.93
N GLU A 43 3.85 1.48 -11.04
CA GLU A 43 2.75 1.98 -10.18
C GLU A 43 2.95 1.60 -8.71
N ALA A 44 3.50 0.42 -8.43
CA ALA A 44 3.84 -0.01 -7.07
C ALA A 44 4.90 0.91 -6.45
N TYR A 45 5.93 1.32 -7.19
CA TYR A 45 6.90 2.31 -6.73
C TYR A 45 6.21 3.63 -6.37
N HIS A 46 5.32 4.10 -7.24
CA HIS A 46 4.58 5.34 -7.02
C HIS A 46 3.61 5.25 -5.82
N HIS A 47 3.16 4.07 -5.44
CA HIS A 47 2.37 3.84 -4.24
C HIS A 47 3.24 3.70 -2.97
N VAL A 48 4.18 2.75 -2.97
CA VAL A 48 4.98 2.35 -1.79
C VAL A 48 5.87 3.47 -1.26
N LYS A 49 6.32 4.39 -2.11
CA LYS A 49 7.05 5.58 -1.65
C LYS A 49 6.24 6.47 -0.68
N HIS A 50 4.93 6.30 -0.60
CA HIS A 50 4.07 7.02 0.34
C HIS A 50 3.84 6.28 1.67
N THR A 51 4.23 5.01 1.79
CA THR A 51 3.99 4.18 3.00
C THR A 51 4.54 4.86 4.25
N VAL A 52 5.84 5.15 4.30
CA VAL A 52 6.48 5.81 5.44
C VAL A 52 5.92 7.23 5.69
N PRO A 53 5.80 8.13 4.68
CA PRO A 53 5.16 9.43 4.86
C PRO A 53 3.73 9.36 5.44
N LEU A 54 2.92 8.39 5.00
CA LEU A 54 1.56 8.18 5.51
C LEU A 54 1.58 7.73 6.97
N MET A 55 2.45 6.80 7.34
CA MET A 55 2.59 6.34 8.73
C MET A 55 3.05 7.46 9.66
N MET A 56 4.01 8.28 9.23
CA MET A 56 4.43 9.46 9.97
C MET A 56 3.28 10.46 10.15
N ALA A 57 2.52 10.71 9.08
CA ALA A 57 1.36 11.60 9.12
C ALA A 57 0.23 11.05 10.03
N CYS A 58 0.01 9.74 10.02
CA CYS A 58 -0.92 9.05 10.91
C CYS A 58 -0.47 9.21 12.38
N GLY A 59 0.78 8.86 12.69
CA GLY A 59 1.35 8.94 14.03
C GLY A 59 1.29 10.34 14.63
N ALA A 60 1.55 11.38 13.81
CA ALA A 60 1.45 12.77 14.23
C ALA A 60 0.04 13.19 14.67
N ARG A 61 -1.01 12.49 14.21
CA ARG A 61 -2.42 12.79 14.50
C ARG A 61 -3.02 11.92 15.59
N LEU A 62 -2.30 10.91 16.09
CA LEU A 62 -2.79 10.06 17.16
C LEU A 62 -2.93 10.87 18.46
N PRO A 63 -4.07 10.77 19.17
CA PRO A 63 -4.23 11.37 20.50
C PRO A 63 -3.38 10.62 21.53
N GLU A 64 -3.03 11.27 22.63
CA GLU A 64 -2.21 10.72 23.73
C GLU A 64 -2.73 9.37 24.26
N ARG A 65 -4.06 9.16 24.30
CA ARG A 65 -4.66 7.87 24.69
C ARG A 65 -4.28 6.68 23.78
N LEU A 66 -3.71 6.95 22.61
CA LEU A 66 -3.24 5.96 21.63
C LEU A 66 -1.71 5.97 21.50
N GLU A 67 -0.98 6.44 22.52
CA GLU A 67 0.49 6.50 22.45
C GLU A 67 1.15 5.13 22.20
N TRP A 68 0.57 4.06 22.76
CA TRP A 68 1.00 2.68 22.49
C TRP A 68 0.96 2.31 20.99
N LEU A 69 0.07 2.93 20.21
CA LEU A 69 -0.05 2.72 18.78
C LEU A 69 0.98 3.57 18.00
N ARG A 70 1.35 4.73 18.56
CA ARG A 70 2.43 5.55 18.01
C ARG A 70 3.77 4.84 18.12
N GLU A 71 4.03 4.18 19.25
CA GLU A 71 5.22 3.33 19.46
C GLU A 71 5.31 2.22 18.40
N ALA A 72 4.22 1.46 18.21
CA ALA A 72 4.16 0.43 17.17
C ALA A 72 4.36 0.99 15.74
N LEU A 73 3.83 2.17 15.44
CA LEU A 73 4.08 2.84 14.15
C LEU A 73 5.55 3.21 13.98
N THR A 74 6.26 3.59 15.04
CA THR A 74 7.69 3.90 14.95
C THR A 74 8.49 2.66 14.56
N GLU A 75 8.24 1.52 15.19
CA GLU A 75 8.88 0.24 14.82
C GLU A 75 8.59 -0.11 13.36
N TYR A 76 7.33 -0.02 12.94
CA TYR A 76 6.93 -0.36 11.58
C TYR A 76 7.49 0.59 10.51
N ILE A 77 7.66 1.88 10.84
CA ILE A 77 8.33 2.85 9.96
C ILE A 77 9.80 2.46 9.74
N GLU A 78 10.49 1.98 10.77
CA GLU A 78 11.88 1.54 10.62
C GLU A 78 11.99 0.35 9.68
N GLU A 79 11.05 -0.59 9.74
CA GLU A 79 10.97 -1.73 8.83
C GLU A 79 10.71 -1.28 7.38
N GLU A 80 9.73 -0.41 7.16
CA GLU A 80 9.31 0.00 5.81
C GLU A 80 10.25 1.01 5.12
N TYR A 81 11.23 1.54 5.84
CA TYR A 81 12.11 2.58 5.31
C TYR A 81 12.96 2.09 4.15
N GLY A 82 12.72 2.65 2.96
CA GLY A 82 13.49 2.31 1.77
C GLY A 82 12.92 1.18 0.92
N HIS A 83 11.80 0.56 1.31
CA HIS A 83 11.16 -0.49 0.53
C HIS A 83 10.80 -0.07 -0.90
N GLN A 84 10.52 1.20 -1.15
CA GLN A 84 10.32 1.71 -2.51
C GLN A 84 11.54 1.52 -3.42
N GLU A 85 12.75 1.46 -2.85
CA GLU A 85 13.99 1.22 -3.60
C GLU A 85 14.10 -0.24 -4.05
N TRP A 86 13.59 -1.19 -3.26
CA TRP A 86 13.55 -2.61 -3.68
C TRP A 86 12.70 -2.81 -4.93
N ILE A 87 11.62 -2.04 -5.09
CA ILE A 87 10.80 -2.06 -6.30
C ILE A 87 11.62 -1.57 -7.51
N LEU A 88 12.49 -0.59 -7.32
CA LEU A 88 13.37 -0.12 -8.39
C LEU A 88 14.44 -1.15 -8.74
N ASP A 89 14.96 -1.88 -7.75
CA ASP A 89 15.86 -3.01 -7.97
C ASP A 89 15.16 -4.12 -8.80
N ASP A 90 13.89 -4.40 -8.52
CA ASP A 90 13.08 -5.35 -9.30
C ASP A 90 12.85 -4.87 -10.74
N ILE A 91 12.58 -3.56 -10.93
CA ILE A 91 12.49 -2.95 -12.26
C ILE A 91 13.80 -3.16 -13.01
N ALA A 92 14.95 -2.91 -12.39
CA ALA A 92 16.25 -3.12 -13.01
C ALA A 92 16.50 -4.60 -13.33
N ALA A 93 16.17 -5.50 -12.40
CA ALA A 93 16.36 -6.95 -12.56
C ALA A 93 15.54 -7.52 -13.71
N CYS A 94 14.36 -6.95 -13.98
CA CYS A 94 13.53 -7.33 -15.12
C CYS A 94 13.81 -6.53 -16.41
N GLY A 95 14.92 -5.76 -16.45
CA GLY A 95 15.40 -5.04 -17.63
C GLY A 95 14.67 -3.72 -17.92
N GLY A 96 13.97 -3.15 -16.94
CA GLY A 96 13.32 -1.85 -17.04
C GLY A 96 14.26 -0.66 -16.77
N ASP A 97 13.81 0.54 -17.12
CA ASP A 97 14.54 1.79 -16.89
C ASP A 97 14.13 2.43 -15.55
N VAL A 98 15.00 2.32 -14.56
CA VAL A 98 14.82 2.90 -13.22
C VAL A 98 14.69 4.43 -13.25
N ALA A 99 15.47 5.12 -14.09
CA ALA A 99 15.42 6.57 -14.16
C ALA A 99 14.09 7.05 -14.76
N SER A 100 13.58 6.32 -15.75
CA SER A 100 12.25 6.55 -16.30
C SER A 100 11.17 6.29 -15.25
N ALA A 101 11.23 5.19 -14.50
CA ALA A 101 10.26 4.88 -13.43
C ALA A 101 10.24 5.92 -12.31
N ARG A 102 11.39 6.50 -11.94
CA ARG A 102 11.43 7.57 -10.94
C ARG A 102 10.80 8.87 -11.42
N SER A 103 10.94 9.18 -12.70
CA SER A 103 10.50 10.43 -13.31
C SER A 103 9.14 10.35 -14.00
N SER A 104 8.54 9.16 -14.08
CA SER A 104 7.23 8.97 -14.67
C SER A 104 6.13 9.66 -13.87
N VAL A 105 5.04 9.97 -14.57
CA VAL A 105 3.82 10.46 -13.94
C VAL A 105 3.04 9.25 -13.45
N THR A 106 2.72 9.25 -12.16
CA THR A 106 1.83 8.24 -11.55
C THR A 106 0.51 8.17 -12.30
N SER A 107 -0.06 6.98 -12.48
CA SER A 107 -1.41 6.88 -13.06
C SER A 107 -2.47 7.56 -12.18
N ALA A 108 -3.55 8.05 -12.79
CA ALA A 108 -4.66 8.66 -12.06
C ALA A 108 -5.30 7.70 -11.03
N ALA A 109 -5.29 6.39 -11.30
CA ALA A 109 -5.81 5.39 -10.38
C ALA A 109 -4.96 5.27 -9.11
N THR A 110 -3.64 5.20 -9.26
CA THR A 110 -2.69 5.16 -8.14
C THR A 110 -2.68 6.48 -7.38
N GLU A 111 -2.75 7.61 -8.07
CA GLU A 111 -2.87 8.92 -7.44
C GLU A 111 -4.14 9.02 -6.58
N LEU A 112 -5.29 8.56 -7.09
CA LEU A 112 -6.54 8.55 -6.33
C LEU A 112 -6.46 7.64 -5.11
N MET A 113 -5.84 6.46 -5.24
CA MET A 113 -5.63 5.54 -4.12
C MET A 113 -4.77 6.17 -3.02
N VAL A 114 -3.67 6.83 -3.41
CA VAL A 114 -2.80 7.56 -2.47
C VAL A 114 -3.55 8.74 -1.84
N ALA A 115 -4.30 9.52 -2.62
CA ALA A 115 -5.09 10.64 -2.11
C ALA A 115 -6.14 10.17 -1.08
N TYR A 116 -6.83 9.06 -1.37
CA TYR A 116 -7.79 8.44 -0.45
C TYR A 116 -7.13 8.04 0.88
N ALA A 117 -5.91 7.50 0.83
CA ALA A 117 -5.15 7.17 2.04
C ALA A 117 -4.85 8.40 2.91
N TYR A 118 -4.37 9.48 2.29
CA TYR A 118 -4.10 10.74 2.99
C TYR A 118 -5.38 11.39 3.53
N ASP A 119 -6.48 11.31 2.80
CA ASP A 119 -7.78 11.83 3.25
C ASP A 119 -8.33 11.02 4.43
N THR A 120 -8.17 9.69 4.41
CA THR A 120 -8.63 8.80 5.49
C THR A 120 -7.98 9.13 6.83
N ILE A 121 -6.72 9.57 6.84
CA ILE A 121 -6.00 9.94 8.07
C ILE A 121 -6.25 11.38 8.51
N MET A 122 -7.20 12.10 7.89
CA MET A 122 -7.60 13.42 8.33
C MET A 122 -8.16 13.40 9.77
N PRO A 123 -8.20 14.56 10.45
CA PRO A 123 -8.59 14.62 11.87
C PRO A 123 -9.92 13.92 12.16
N GLY A 124 -9.90 12.99 13.12
CA GLY A 124 -11.08 12.21 13.54
C GLY A 124 -10.99 10.72 13.25
N THR A 125 -10.17 10.29 12.28
CA THR A 125 -10.06 8.88 11.85
C THR A 125 -8.63 8.39 11.59
N PRO A 126 -7.58 8.80 12.35
CA PRO A 126 -6.20 8.38 12.04
C PRO A 126 -6.02 6.85 12.06
N VAL A 127 -6.78 6.14 12.89
CA VAL A 127 -6.78 4.67 12.94
C VAL A 127 -7.38 4.00 11.70
N GLY A 128 -8.07 4.74 10.83
CA GLY A 128 -8.58 4.23 9.54
C GLY A 128 -7.47 3.74 8.61
N PHE A 129 -6.25 4.26 8.76
CA PHE A 129 -5.05 3.78 8.05
C PHE A 129 -4.83 2.27 8.23
N PHE A 130 -5.02 1.75 9.43
CA PHE A 130 -4.79 0.32 9.72
C PHE A 130 -5.82 -0.59 9.03
N GLY A 131 -7.01 -0.08 8.72
CA GLY A 131 -7.97 -0.83 7.90
C GLY A 131 -7.48 -1.03 6.46
N MET A 132 -6.73 -0.06 5.92
CA MET A 132 -6.07 -0.22 4.62
C MET A 132 -4.90 -1.20 4.71
N VAL A 133 -4.09 -1.13 5.78
CA VAL A 133 -2.98 -2.08 6.01
C VAL A 133 -3.51 -3.50 6.11
N LEU A 134 -4.59 -3.72 6.85
CA LEU A 134 -5.25 -5.04 6.95
C LEU A 134 -5.73 -5.58 5.59
N GLY A 135 -6.04 -4.71 4.63
CA GLY A 135 -6.39 -5.14 3.27
C GLY A 135 -5.21 -5.66 2.45
N LEU A 136 -3.97 -5.38 2.88
CA LEU A 136 -2.73 -5.81 2.24
C LEU A 136 -2.17 -7.13 2.84
N GLU A 137 -2.62 -7.51 4.04
CA GLU A 137 -2.27 -8.76 4.75
C GLU A 137 -3.20 -9.93 4.37
#